data_AF-A0A134AB63-F1
#
_entry.id   AF-A0A134AB63-F1
#
_cell.length_a   1.000
_cell.length_b   1.000
_cell.length_c   1.000
_cell.angle_alpha   90.00
_cell.angle_beta   90.00
_cell.angle_gamma   90.00
#
_symmetry.space_group_name_H-M   'P 1'
#
loop_
_entity.id
_entity.type
_entity.pdbx_description
1 polymer ?
#
loop_
_entity_poly.entity_id
_entity_poly.type
_entity_poly.pdbx_seq_one_letter_code
_entity_poly.pdbx_strand_id
1 'polypeptide(L)'
;MNVKKITRQGLIAGIYVVLTILSESFGLGYGSLQFRLSETLAILPFFNPEYTIGVTLGCFLANIASTVGIVDMVVGTFATLVVALIMTKIKNFYIACLVPVVVGMLPIALEIYFMMPNPVGFWVLLGELMLSEFLVIYVVGVPIFYILCKNKAFTKALEFKKEIR
;
A
#
# COMPACT_ATOMS: atom_id res chain seq x y z
N MET A 1 -15.27 20.76 1.63
CA MET A 1 -14.53 19.62 2.24
C MET A 1 -14.99 19.49 3.69
N ASN A 2 -15.41 18.31 4.15
CA ASN A 2 -15.96 18.11 5.50
C ASN A 2 -14.81 17.81 6.49
N VAL A 3 -14.80 18.43 7.68
CA VAL A 3 -13.79 18.21 8.73
C VAL A 3 -13.58 16.72 9.01
N LYS A 4 -14.68 15.94 9.10
CA LYS A 4 -14.61 14.48 9.31
C LYS A 4 -13.79 13.76 8.23
N LYS A 5 -13.91 14.19 6.97
CA LYS A 5 -13.16 13.58 5.86
C LYS A 5 -11.67 13.86 6.00
N ILE A 6 -11.28 15.09 6.30
CA ILE A 6 -9.88 15.49 6.49
C ILE A 6 -9.27 14.69 7.65
N THR A 7 -9.99 14.59 8.78
CA THR A 7 -9.55 13.80 9.93
C THR A 7 -9.30 12.34 9.56
N ARG A 8 -10.19 11.70 8.80
CA ARG A 8 -9.98 10.31 8.34
C ARG A 8 -8.78 10.18 7.42
N GLN A 9 -8.59 11.09 6.47
CA GLN A 9 -7.42 11.03 5.58
C GLN A 9 -6.11 11.19 6.36
N GLY A 10 -6.05 12.15 7.29
CA GLY A 10 -4.89 12.35 8.16
C GLY A 10 -4.61 11.15 9.07
N LEU A 11 -5.66 10.51 9.60
CA LEU A 11 -5.52 9.28 10.39
C LEU A 11 -4.93 8.14 9.55
N ILE A 12 -5.46 7.89 8.34
CA ILE A 12 -4.94 6.82 7.47
C ILE A 12 -3.50 7.10 7.06
N ALA A 13 -3.17 8.35 6.69
CA ALA A 13 -1.80 8.73 6.36
C ALA A 13 -0.85 8.53 7.56
N GLY A 14 -1.28 8.91 8.77
CA GLY A 14 -0.50 8.73 9.99
C GLY A 14 -0.27 7.26 10.34
N ILE A 15 -1.31 6.42 10.23
CA ILE A 15 -1.18 4.96 10.45
C ILE A 15 -0.24 4.37 9.40
N TYR A 16 -0.33 4.80 8.14
CA TYR A 16 0.56 4.34 7.08
C TYR A 16 2.02 4.63 7.45
N VAL A 17 2.36 5.88 7.81
CA VAL A 17 3.72 6.27 8.19
C VAL A 17 4.23 5.45 9.38
N VAL A 18 3.42 5.31 10.43
CA VAL A 18 3.80 4.54 11.63
C VAL A 18 4.05 3.07 11.27
N LEU A 19 3.19 2.45 10.47
CA LEU A 19 3.36 1.07 10.04
C LEU A 19 4.60 0.90 9.16
N THR A 20 4.94 1.87 8.30
CA THR A 20 6.18 1.83 7.51
C THR A 20 7.41 1.87 8.42
N ILE A 21 7.48 2.86 9.33
CA ILE A 21 8.60 3.00 10.27
C ILE A 21 8.77 1.75 11.13
N LEU A 22 7.67 1.18 11.64
CA LEU A 22 7.72 -0.06 12.41
C LEU A 22 8.25 -1.22 11.57
N SER A 23 7.77 -1.37 10.32
CA SER A 23 8.23 -2.44 9.43
C SER A 23 9.74 -2.36 9.20
N GLU A 24 10.26 -1.17 8.92
CA GLU A 24 11.70 -0.93 8.76
C GLU A 24 12.47 -1.20 10.06
N SER A 25 11.95 -0.76 11.20
CA SER A 25 12.57 -0.94 12.52
C SER A 25 12.69 -2.41 12.94
N PHE A 26 11.75 -3.27 12.52
CA PHE A 26 11.80 -4.71 12.76
C PHE A 26 12.71 -5.47 11.78
N GLY A 27 13.42 -4.76 10.90
CA GLY A 27 14.28 -5.38 9.89
C GLY A 27 13.50 -6.03 8.74
N LEU A 28 12.17 -5.85 8.70
CA LEU A 28 11.31 -6.40 7.66
C LEU A 28 11.48 -5.66 6.31
N GLY A 29 12.19 -4.53 6.30
CA GLY A 29 12.48 -3.72 5.11
C GLY A 29 13.87 -3.92 4.49
N TYR A 30 14.70 -4.88 4.96
CA TYR A 30 16.06 -5.08 4.45
C TYR A 30 16.20 -6.35 3.60
N GLY A 31 16.86 -6.22 2.44
CA GLY A 31 17.06 -7.29 1.47
C GLY A 31 16.12 -7.16 0.27
N SER A 32 16.07 -8.19 -0.58
CA SER A 32 15.19 -8.23 -1.75
C SER A 32 13.72 -8.45 -1.40
N LEU A 33 13.43 -9.04 -0.24
CA LEU A 33 12.08 -9.18 0.30
C LEU A 33 11.81 -8.03 1.28
N GLN A 34 11.15 -6.98 0.81
CA GLN A 34 10.74 -5.85 1.64
C GLN A 34 9.27 -6.01 2.03
N PHE A 35 9.02 -6.26 3.32
CA PHE A 35 7.67 -6.33 3.87
C PHE A 35 7.33 -4.99 4.51
N ARG A 36 6.37 -4.28 3.92
CA ARG A 36 5.86 -3.04 4.46
C ARG A 36 4.40 -3.21 4.88
N LEU A 37 4.15 -3.33 6.18
CA LEU A 37 2.81 -3.57 6.71
C LEU A 37 1.82 -2.45 6.36
N SER A 38 2.30 -1.23 6.11
CA SER A 38 1.44 -0.12 5.70
C SER A 38 0.76 -0.34 4.34
N GLU A 39 1.31 -1.18 3.46
CA GLU A 39 0.70 -1.53 2.17
C GLU A 39 -0.63 -2.27 2.34
N THR A 40 -0.87 -2.90 3.50
CA THR A 40 -2.21 -3.44 3.81
C THR A 40 -3.31 -2.39 3.77
N LEU A 41 -2.99 -1.12 4.01
CA LEU A 41 -3.93 0.00 3.91
C LEU A 41 -4.32 0.32 2.45
N ALA A 42 -3.55 -0.13 1.45
CA ALA A 42 -3.88 0.00 0.03
C ALA A 42 -5.18 -0.73 -0.34
N ILE A 43 -5.71 -1.58 0.55
CA ILE A 43 -7.03 -2.20 0.42
C ILE A 43 -8.16 -1.18 0.66
N LEU A 44 -7.96 -0.12 1.46
CA LEU A 44 -9.02 0.84 1.81
C LEU A 44 -9.72 1.52 0.61
N PRO A 45 -9.01 1.97 -0.45
CA PRO A 45 -9.61 2.49 -1.67
C PRO A 45 -10.63 1.56 -2.33
N PHE A 46 -10.50 0.23 -2.18
CA PHE A 46 -11.52 -0.71 -2.66
C PHE A 46 -12.86 -0.47 -1.98
N PHE A 47 -12.86 -0.32 -0.65
CA PHE A 47 -14.06 -0.15 0.16
C PHE A 47 -14.64 1.27 0.07
N ASN A 48 -13.80 2.29 0.05
CA ASN A 48 -14.23 3.67 -0.13
C ASN A 48 -13.17 4.47 -0.91
N PRO A 49 -13.49 4.96 -2.13
CA PRO A 49 -12.57 5.72 -2.97
C PRO A 49 -11.97 6.97 -2.35
N GLU A 50 -12.55 7.49 -1.26
CA GLU A 50 -11.99 8.64 -0.56
C GLU A 50 -10.61 8.35 0.06
N TYR A 51 -10.33 7.09 0.43
CA TYR A 51 -9.06 6.71 1.07
C TYR A 51 -7.87 6.70 0.12
N THR A 52 -8.09 6.85 -1.19
CA THR A 52 -7.02 7.08 -2.17
C THR A 52 -6.11 8.23 -1.73
N ILE A 53 -6.69 9.32 -1.21
CA ILE A 53 -5.91 10.48 -0.77
C ILE A 53 -5.05 10.13 0.45
N GLY A 54 -5.64 9.49 1.46
CA GLY A 54 -4.96 9.15 2.71
C GLY A 54 -3.81 8.16 2.51
N VAL A 55 -4.00 7.13 1.68
CA VAL A 55 -2.94 6.15 1.41
C VAL A 55 -1.83 6.76 0.55
N THR A 56 -2.15 7.57 -0.47
CA THR A 56 -1.14 8.25 -1.28
C THR A 56 -0.33 9.25 -0.45
N LEU A 57 -0.97 10.05 0.42
CA LEU A 57 -0.26 10.96 1.31
C LEU A 57 0.57 10.21 2.36
N GLY A 58 0.06 9.10 2.88
CA GLY A 58 0.80 8.22 3.77
C GLY A 58 2.08 7.70 3.13
N CYS A 59 1.99 7.19 1.90
CA CYS A 59 3.12 6.72 1.11
C CYS A 59 4.15 7.83 0.88
N PHE A 60 3.70 9.00 0.41
CA PHE A 60 4.57 10.16 0.22
C PHE A 60 5.33 10.54 1.49
N LEU A 61 4.63 10.63 2.62
CA LEU A 61 5.24 11.00 3.90
C LEU A 61 6.19 9.93 4.43
N ALA A 62 5.86 8.65 4.25
CA ALA A 62 6.73 7.54 4.67
C ALA A 62 8.02 7.51 3.86
N ASN A 63 7.93 7.77 2.55
CA ASN A 63 9.07 7.77 1.64
C ASN A 63 10.00 8.98 1.82
N ILE A 64 9.66 9.98 2.64
CA ILE A 64 10.61 11.05 3.03
C ILE A 64 11.85 10.44 3.73
N ALA A 65 11.66 9.35 4.48
CA ALA A 65 12.74 8.65 5.16
C ALA A 65 13.40 7.55 4.29
N SER A 66 12.99 7.41 3.02
CA SER A 66 13.49 6.36 2.14
C SER A 66 14.97 6.49 1.83
N THR A 67 15.69 5.36 1.84
CA THR A 67 17.11 5.29 1.45
C THR A 67 17.36 5.56 -0.02
N VAL A 68 16.32 5.39 -0.87
CA VAL A 68 16.37 5.67 -2.32
C VAL A 68 16.21 7.17 -2.59
N GLY A 69 15.71 7.93 -1.60
CA GLY A 69 15.61 9.38 -1.62
C GLY A 69 14.38 9.91 -2.36
N ILE A 70 14.52 11.08 -2.99
CA ILE A 70 13.39 11.83 -3.58
C ILE A 70 12.70 11.04 -4.70
N VAL A 71 13.41 10.14 -5.39
CA VAL A 71 12.84 9.36 -6.50
C VAL A 71 11.73 8.44 -6.00
N ASP A 72 11.94 7.71 -4.90
CA ASP A 72 10.94 6.80 -4.32
C ASP A 72 9.74 7.59 -3.80
N MET A 73 9.98 8.80 -3.28
CA MET A 73 8.93 9.71 -2.86
C MET A 73 8.01 10.11 -4.02
N VAL A 74 8.51 10.19 -5.25
CA VAL A 74 7.70 10.51 -6.45
C VAL A 74 7.12 9.24 -7.08
N VAL A 75 7.98 8.25 -7.37
CA VAL A 75 7.63 7.03 -8.08
C VAL A 75 6.74 6.13 -7.23
N GLY A 76 7.11 5.87 -5.98
CA GLY A 76 6.30 5.08 -5.04
C GLY A 76 4.93 5.71 -4.76
N THR A 77 4.90 7.04 -4.56
CA THR A 77 3.63 7.78 -4.37
C THR A 77 2.75 7.70 -5.61
N PHE A 78 3.32 7.88 -6.80
CA PHE A 78 2.58 7.80 -8.06
C PHE A 78 2.06 6.38 -8.30
N ALA A 79 2.87 5.36 -8.05
CA ALA A 79 2.47 3.96 -8.13
C ALA A 79 1.29 3.67 -7.18
N THR A 80 1.39 4.12 -5.93
CA THR A 80 0.32 3.98 -4.92
C THR A 80 -0.97 4.67 -5.37
N LEU A 81 -0.87 5.89 -5.93
CA LEU A 81 -2.02 6.61 -6.47
C LEU A 81 -2.70 5.84 -7.61
N VAL A 82 -1.92 5.34 -8.57
CA VAL A 82 -2.44 4.57 -9.71
C VAL A 82 -3.12 3.28 -9.24
N VAL A 83 -2.46 2.52 -8.36
CA VAL A 83 -3.01 1.31 -7.73
C VAL A 83 -4.34 1.61 -7.05
N ALA A 84 -4.36 2.62 -6.17
CA ALA A 84 -5.56 3.01 -5.43
C ALA A 84 -6.70 3.36 -6.39
N LEU A 85 -6.45 4.16 -7.42
CA LEU A 85 -7.44 4.53 -8.43
C LEU A 85 -8.00 3.31 -9.18
N ILE A 86 -7.16 2.38 -9.59
CA ILE A 86 -7.57 1.13 -10.25
C ILE A 86 -8.47 0.31 -9.31
N MET A 87 -8.07 0.15 -8.05
CA MET A 87 -8.82 -0.62 -7.05
C MET A 87 -10.23 -0.07 -6.79
N THR A 88 -10.44 1.25 -6.93
CA THR A 88 -11.79 1.84 -6.81
C THR A 88 -12.77 1.28 -7.85
N LYS A 89 -12.28 0.89 -9.03
CA LYS A 89 -13.09 0.46 -10.18
C LYS A 89 -13.37 -1.04 -10.19
N ILE A 90 -12.60 -1.83 -9.45
CA ILE A 90 -12.74 -3.28 -9.41
C ILE A 90 -13.90 -3.69 -8.48
N LYS A 91 -14.63 -4.73 -8.88
CA LYS A 91 -15.78 -5.28 -8.15
C LYS A 91 -15.41 -6.47 -7.25
N ASN A 92 -14.51 -7.34 -7.72
CA ASN A 92 -14.08 -8.51 -6.97
C ASN A 92 -12.95 -8.13 -5.99
N PHE A 93 -13.09 -8.52 -4.72
CA PHE A 93 -12.15 -8.13 -3.67
C PHE A 93 -10.73 -8.68 -3.88
N TYR A 94 -10.62 -9.95 -4.26
CA TYR A 94 -9.33 -10.60 -4.48
C TYR A 94 -8.62 -10.03 -5.72
N ILE A 95 -9.35 -9.77 -6.80
CA ILE A 95 -8.78 -9.11 -7.98
C ILE A 95 -8.27 -7.71 -7.62
N ALA A 96 -9.00 -6.96 -6.77
CA ALA A 96 -8.52 -5.66 -6.30
C ALA A 96 -7.22 -5.79 -5.49
N CYS A 97 -7.11 -6.82 -4.63
CA CYS A 97 -5.91 -7.11 -3.85
C CYS A 97 -4.70 -7.55 -4.70
N LEU A 98 -4.91 -8.02 -5.94
CA LEU A 98 -3.80 -8.31 -6.87
C LEU A 98 -3.22 -7.06 -7.53
N VAL A 99 -3.96 -5.95 -7.58
CA VAL A 99 -3.49 -4.70 -8.21
C VAL A 99 -2.20 -4.17 -7.58
N PRO A 100 -2.07 -4.00 -6.25
CA PRO A 100 -0.81 -3.54 -5.65
C PRO A 100 0.35 -4.49 -5.97
N VAL A 101 0.10 -5.80 -6.00
CA VAL A 101 1.11 -6.82 -6.33
C VAL A 101 1.62 -6.68 -7.76
N VAL A 102 0.72 -6.64 -8.75
CA VAL A 102 1.10 -6.71 -10.18
C VAL A 102 1.42 -5.32 -10.76
N VAL A 103 0.64 -4.31 -10.39
CA VAL A 103 0.77 -2.95 -10.94
C VAL A 103 1.66 -2.08 -10.06
N GLY A 104 1.59 -2.24 -8.74
CA GLY A 104 2.34 -1.43 -7.79
C GLY A 104 3.84 -1.75 -7.77
N MET A 105 4.20 -3.03 -7.84
CA MET A 105 5.62 -3.44 -7.74
C MET A 105 6.43 -3.19 -9.01
N LEU A 106 5.80 -3.08 -10.17
CA LEU A 106 6.49 -2.83 -11.44
C LEU A 106 7.31 -1.51 -11.46
N PRO A 107 6.73 -0.33 -11.14
CA PRO A 107 7.49 0.91 -11.08
C PRO A 107 8.57 0.90 -10.00
N ILE A 108 8.32 0.27 -8.85
CA ILE A 108 9.29 0.15 -7.75
C ILE A 108 10.48 -0.72 -8.17
N ALA A 109 10.22 -1.85 -8.83
CA ALA A 109 11.27 -2.72 -9.36
C ALA A 109 12.12 -2.00 -10.42
N LEU A 110 11.49 -1.22 -11.30
CA LEU A 110 12.21 -0.43 -12.31
C LEU A 110 13.10 0.63 -11.66
N GLU A 111 12.57 1.35 -10.69
CA GLU A 111 13.32 2.34 -9.93
C GLU A 111 14.56 1.73 -9.27
N ILE A 112 14.38 0.67 -8.48
CA ILE A 112 15.47 0.00 -7.77
C ILE A 112 16.50 -0.55 -8.78
N TYR A 113 16.04 -1.15 -9.89
CA TYR A 113 16.92 -1.69 -10.92
C TYR A 113 17.82 -0.60 -11.56
N PHE A 114 17.29 0.59 -11.82
CA PHE A 114 18.07 1.69 -12.41
C PHE A 114 18.95 2.43 -11.39
N MET A 115 18.59 2.40 -10.10
CA MET A 115 19.33 3.12 -9.06
C MET A 115 20.42 2.28 -8.40
N MET A 116 20.34 0.95 -8.46
CA MET A 116 21.37 0.06 -7.92
C MET A 116 22.59 -0.04 -8.87
N PRO A 117 23.84 0.09 -8.37
CA PRO A 117 25.04 0.04 -9.19
C PRO A 117 25.34 -1.36 -9.77
N ASN A 118 24.87 -2.45 -9.14
CA ASN A 118 24.96 -3.82 -9.63
C ASN A 118 23.63 -4.54 -9.37
N PRO A 119 22.61 -4.34 -10.21
CA PRO A 119 21.31 -4.90 -9.97
C PRO A 119 21.33 -6.42 -10.19
N VAL A 120 20.71 -7.17 -9.28
CA VAL A 120 20.20 -8.51 -9.61
C VAL A 120 19.28 -8.40 -10.84
N GLY A 121 19.21 -9.45 -11.65
CA GLY A 121 18.42 -9.42 -12.88
C GLY A 121 16.99 -8.93 -12.62
N PHE A 122 16.50 -8.00 -13.45
CA PHE A 122 15.22 -7.29 -13.24
C PHE A 122 14.05 -8.22 -12.89
N TRP A 123 13.95 -9.37 -13.55
CA TRP A 123 12.88 -10.34 -13.31
C TRP A 123 12.95 -11.03 -11.94
N VAL A 124 14.15 -11.20 -11.39
CA VAL A 124 14.35 -11.73 -10.04
C VAL A 124 13.89 -10.70 -9.01
N LEU A 125 14.39 -9.46 -9.14
CA LEU A 125 13.98 -8.34 -8.28
C LEU A 125 12.47 -8.12 -8.29
N LEU A 126 11.86 -8.06 -9.48
CA LEU A 126 10.42 -7.92 -9.62
C LEU A 126 9.68 -9.09 -8.96
N GLY A 127 10.15 -10.32 -9.16
CA GLY A 127 9.55 -11.51 -8.55
C GLY A 127 9.60 -11.48 -7.01
N GLU A 128 10.72 -11.03 -6.44
CA GLU A 128 10.88 -10.91 -4.98
C GLU A 128 9.97 -9.83 -4.39
N LEU A 129 9.89 -8.65 -5.02
CA LEU A 129 8.99 -7.57 -4.59
C LEU A 129 7.51 -7.96 -4.74
N MET A 130 7.15 -8.61 -5.84
CA MET A 130 5.80 -9.15 -6.03
C MET A 130 5.46 -10.22 -4.99
N LEU A 131 6.42 -11.06 -4.62
CA LEU A 131 6.22 -12.06 -3.58
C LEU A 131 6.04 -11.41 -2.20
N SER A 132 6.86 -10.42 -1.84
CA SER A 132 6.71 -9.72 -0.56
C SER A 132 5.37 -9.00 -0.48
N GLU A 133 4.99 -8.26 -1.52
CA GLU A 133 3.70 -7.56 -1.58
C GLU A 133 2.53 -8.54 -1.53
N PHE A 134 2.62 -9.65 -2.25
CA PHE A 134 1.60 -10.69 -2.19
C PHE A 134 1.43 -11.22 -0.78
N LEU A 135 2.52 -11.51 -0.07
CA LEU A 135 2.48 -11.98 1.32
C LEU A 135 1.89 -10.90 2.25
N VAL A 136 2.32 -9.65 2.15
CA VAL A 136 1.75 -8.56 2.96
C VAL A 136 0.24 -8.44 2.72
N ILE A 137 -0.19 -8.39 1.47
CA ILE A 137 -1.61 -8.18 1.15
C ILE A 137 -2.45 -9.41 1.48
N TYR A 138 -2.07 -10.60 1.02
CA TYR A 138 -2.91 -11.79 1.14
C TYR A 138 -2.77 -12.52 2.48
N VAL A 139 -1.58 -12.55 3.08
CA VAL A 139 -1.37 -13.24 4.35
C VAL A 139 -1.68 -12.33 5.53
N VAL A 140 -1.48 -11.03 5.42
CA VAL A 140 -1.73 -10.07 6.51
C VAL A 140 -2.97 -9.22 6.24
N GLY A 141 -3.01 -8.48 5.13
CA GLY A 141 -4.08 -7.54 4.82
C GLY A 141 -5.46 -8.19 4.72
N VAL A 142 -5.62 -9.23 3.91
CA VAL A 142 -6.90 -9.91 3.67
C VAL A 142 -7.51 -10.45 4.97
N PRO A 143 -6.79 -11.23 5.81
CA PRO A 143 -7.33 -11.69 7.09
C PRO A 143 -7.73 -10.56 8.03
N ILE A 144 -6.91 -9.50 8.12
CA ILE A 144 -7.22 -8.32 8.94
C ILE A 144 -8.52 -7.67 8.46
N PHE A 145 -8.68 -7.43 7.17
CA PHE A 145 -9.91 -6.83 6.63
C PHE A 145 -11.14 -7.73 6.78
N TYR A 146 -10.98 -9.05 6.72
CA TYR A 146 -12.07 -9.98 7.06
C TYR A 146 -12.55 -9.83 8.50
N ILE A 147 -11.62 -9.69 9.46
CA ILE A 147 -11.95 -9.51 10.87
C ILE A 147 -12.60 -8.14 11.09
N LEU A 148 -12.00 -7.09 10.52
CA LEU A 148 -12.49 -5.72 10.66
C LEU A 148 -13.87 -5.50 10.03
N CYS A 149 -14.14 -6.12 8.87
CA CYS A 149 -15.44 -6.02 8.19
C CYS A 149 -16.60 -6.66 8.98
N LYS A 150 -16.33 -7.57 9.93
CA LYS A 150 -17.36 -8.09 10.85
C LYS A 150 -17.83 -7.04 11.86
N ASN A 151 -17.00 -6.04 12.16
CA ASN A 151 -17.35 -4.99 13.10
C ASN A 151 -18.12 -3.85 12.42
N LYS A 152 -19.45 -3.81 12.63
CA LYS A 152 -20.34 -2.78 12.05
C LYS A 152 -20.00 -1.36 12.47
N ALA A 153 -19.43 -1.16 13.66
CA ALA A 153 -19.00 0.17 14.10
C ALA A 153 -17.81 0.65 13.27
N PHE A 154 -16.86 -0.25 12.99
CA PHE A 154 -15.69 0.04 12.16
C PHE A 154 -16.08 0.38 10.71
N THR A 155 -16.89 -0.48 10.07
CA THR A 155 -17.30 -0.26 8.68
C THR A 155 -18.14 1.01 8.52
N LYS A 156 -18.97 1.35 9.51
CA LYS A 156 -19.73 2.60 9.56
C LYS A 156 -18.83 3.81 9.78
N ALA A 157 -17.84 3.73 10.69
CA ALA A 157 -16.92 4.82 10.97
C ALA A 157 -16.08 5.20 9.74
N LEU A 158 -15.68 4.19 8.96
CA LEU A 158 -14.92 4.38 7.72
C LEU A 158 -15.79 4.54 6.46
N GLU A 159 -17.11 4.54 6.59
CA GLU A 159 -18.06 4.71 5.48
C GLU A 159 -17.80 3.74 4.31
N PHE A 160 -17.66 2.44 4.61
CA PHE A 160 -17.45 1.43 3.57
C PHE A 160 -18.65 1.33 2.63
N LYS A 161 -18.37 1.31 1.32
CA LYS A 161 -19.38 1.29 0.23
C LYS A 161 -19.45 -0.05 -0.50
N LYS A 162 -18.50 -0.95 -0.25
CA LYS A 162 -18.45 -2.30 -0.80
C LYS A 162 -18.29 -3.32 0.33
N GLU A 163 -18.59 -4.57 0.02
CA GLU A 163 -18.37 -5.71 0.89
C GLU A 163 -17.42 -6.69 0.20
N ILE A 164 -16.78 -7.56 0.99
CA ILE A 164 -15.93 -8.63 0.47
C ILE A 164 -16.85 -9.67 -0.20
N ARG A 165 -16.64 -9.89 -1.51
CA ARG A 165 -17.35 -10.88 -2.33
C ARG A 165 -16.35 -11.73 -3.08
#